data_AF-A0AAV1L2C6-F1
#
_entry.id   AF-A0AAV1L2C6-F1
#
_cell.length_a   1.000
_cell.length_b   1.000
_cell.length_c   1.000
_cell.angle_alpha   90.00
_cell.angle_beta   90.00
_cell.angle_gamma   90.00
#
_symmetry.space_group_name_H-M   'P 1'
#
loop_
_entity.id
_entity.type
_entity.pdbx_description
1 polymer ?
#
loop_
_entity_poly.entity_id
_entity_poly.type
_entity_poly.pdbx_seq_one_letter_code
_entity_poly.pdbx_strand_id
1 'polypeptide(L)'
;MGRKKTNTVYRYFELHEDGTSTCTMPECGKTFKTHHGANLLKHLKRIHEEEYTKVVDLNRSQEENTAIELQNCTNSEIVLRECTNLVVVHGRPFSLMNDTAFQNLISLIPNSEATVNAQAIKDNVKLTASNIRDELVNALQARST
;
A
#
# COMPACT_ATOMS: atom_id res chain seq x y z
N MET A 1 -11.96 -7.85 -2.75
CA MET A 1 -10.71 -7.52 -3.48
C MET A 1 -9.62 -7.29 -2.45
N GLY A 2 -8.72 -8.26 -2.25
CA GLY A 2 -7.76 -8.29 -1.14
C GLY A 2 -6.57 -7.34 -1.33
N ARG A 3 -6.10 -6.76 -0.22
CA ARG A 3 -4.97 -5.84 -0.15
C ARG A 3 -3.66 -6.52 -0.58
N LYS A 4 -3.04 -6.10 -1.68
CA LYS A 4 -1.66 -6.49 -2.01
C LYS A 4 -0.67 -5.60 -1.27
N LYS A 5 -0.42 -5.89 0.02
CA LYS A 5 0.90 -5.57 0.61
C LYS A 5 1.78 -6.80 0.39
N THR A 6 2.27 -6.96 -0.84
CA THR A 6 3.26 -7.99 -1.12
C THR A 6 4.58 -7.53 -0.50
N ASN A 7 4.84 -8.00 0.71
CA ASN A 7 6.15 -7.93 1.34
C ASN A 7 7.24 -8.26 0.29
N THR A 8 8.29 -7.45 0.24
CA THR A 8 9.37 -7.57 -0.76
C THR A 8 10.01 -8.96 -0.78
N VAL A 9 9.88 -9.71 0.33
CA VAL A 9 10.29 -11.12 0.43
C VAL A 9 9.70 -12.00 -0.68
N TYR A 10 8.47 -11.76 -1.12
CA TYR A 10 7.81 -12.61 -2.13
C TYR A 10 8.44 -12.51 -3.52
N ARG A 11 9.36 -11.56 -3.77
CA ARG A 11 10.12 -11.51 -5.04
C ARG A 11 11.14 -12.63 -5.19
N TYR A 12 11.51 -13.28 -4.08
CA TYR A 12 12.51 -14.36 -4.04
C TYR A 12 11.87 -15.75 -3.92
N PHE A 13 10.54 -15.82 -4.02
CA PHE A 13 9.81 -17.08 -3.88
C PHE A 13 8.73 -17.21 -4.96
N GLU A 14 8.62 -18.41 -5.48
CA GLU A 14 7.49 -18.83 -6.29
C GLU A 14 6.41 -19.41 -5.37
N LEU A 15 5.20 -18.85 -5.42
CA LEU A 15 4.07 -19.31 -4.61
C LEU A 15 3.21 -20.27 -5.43
N HIS A 16 3.04 -21.49 -4.92
CA HIS A 16 2.24 -22.54 -5.56
C HIS A 16 0.81 -22.56 -5.02
N GLU A 17 -0.13 -23.00 -5.85
CA GLU A 17 -1.57 -23.08 -5.50
C GLU A 17 -1.85 -24.10 -4.38
N ASP A 18 -0.94 -25.05 -4.17
CA ASP A 18 -1.01 -26.06 -3.11
C ASP A 18 -0.68 -25.49 -1.71
N GLY A 19 -0.42 -24.19 -1.59
CA GLY A 19 -0.05 -23.54 -0.34
C GLY A 19 1.43 -23.67 0.00
N THR A 20 2.26 -24.17 -0.92
CA THR A 20 3.72 -24.22 -0.79
C THR A 20 4.40 -23.04 -1.47
N SER A 21 5.64 -22.77 -1.09
CA SER A 21 6.46 -21.71 -1.69
C SER A 21 7.89 -22.17 -1.89
N THR A 22 8.46 -21.91 -3.05
CA THR A 22 9.82 -22.35 -3.42
C THR A 22 10.76 -21.17 -3.54
N CYS A 23 11.93 -21.24 -2.92
CA CYS A 23 12.97 -20.23 -3.05
C CYS A 23 13.57 -20.27 -4.47
N THR A 24 13.58 -19.13 -5.16
CA THR A 24 14.06 -18.99 -6.55
C THR A 24 15.53 -18.56 -6.63
N MET A 25 16.23 -18.46 -5.49
CA MET A 25 17.65 -18.09 -5.47
C MET A 25 18.53 -19.18 -6.09
N PRO A 26 19.60 -18.81 -6.81
CA PRO A 26 20.59 -19.75 -7.30
C PRO A 26 21.10 -20.63 -6.15
N GLU A 27 21.18 -21.93 -6.41
CA GLU A 27 21.67 -22.97 -5.48
C GLU A 27 20.84 -23.24 -4.23
N CYS A 28 19.61 -22.72 -4.11
CA CYS A 28 18.74 -23.02 -2.96
C CYS A 28 17.62 -24.02 -3.25
N GLY A 29 16.66 -23.64 -4.10
CA GLY A 29 15.51 -24.49 -4.48
C GLY A 29 14.64 -25.01 -3.33
N LYS A 30 14.80 -24.49 -2.10
CA LYS A 30 14.07 -25.01 -0.92
C LYS A 30 12.58 -24.69 -0.99
N THR A 31 11.77 -25.70 -0.75
CA THR A 31 10.30 -25.63 -0.68
C THR A 31 9.81 -25.52 0.76
N PHE A 32 8.86 -24.62 1.02
CA PHE A 32 8.22 -24.38 2.31
C PHE A 32 6.73 -24.66 2.22
N LYS A 33 6.14 -25.32 3.22
CA LYS A 33 4.69 -25.62 3.26
C LYS A 33 3.80 -24.45 3.74
N THR A 34 4.29 -23.21 3.65
CA THR A 34 3.56 -22.03 4.14
C THR A 34 3.85 -20.81 3.29
N HIS A 35 2.85 -19.97 3.03
CA HIS A 35 3.02 -18.67 2.36
C HIS A 35 3.33 -17.53 3.34
N HIS A 36 3.58 -17.83 4.61
CA HIS A 36 3.80 -16.80 5.62
C HIS A 36 5.14 -16.09 5.43
N GLY A 37 5.11 -14.82 5.05
CA GLY A 37 6.29 -13.99 4.82
C GLY A 37 7.33 -14.01 5.96
N ALA A 38 6.92 -14.15 7.22
CA ALA A 38 7.86 -14.27 8.35
C ALA A 38 8.74 -15.53 8.28
N ASN A 39 8.19 -16.65 7.81
CA ASN A 39 8.95 -17.90 7.62
C ASN A 39 9.91 -17.79 6.44
N LEU A 40 9.46 -17.16 5.36
CA LEU A 40 10.27 -16.89 4.16
C LEU A 40 11.44 -15.94 4.49
N LEU A 41 11.18 -14.91 5.29
CA LEU A 41 12.20 -13.96 5.74
C LEU A 41 13.25 -14.65 6.63
N LYS A 42 12.83 -15.56 7.52
CA LYS A 42 13.74 -16.37 8.34
C LYS A 42 14.62 -17.28 7.48
N HIS A 43 14.10 -17.79 6.37
CA HIS A 43 14.90 -18.56 5.42
C HIS A 43 15.98 -17.68 4.79
N LEU A 44 15.62 -16.51 4.24
CA LEU A 44 16.58 -15.58 3.67
C LEU A 44 17.65 -15.22 4.71
N LYS A 45 17.27 -14.87 5.94
CA LYS A 45 18.23 -14.54 7.01
C LYS A 45 19.30 -15.62 7.25
N ARG A 46 18.95 -16.89 7.06
CA ARG A 46 19.84 -18.03 7.39
C ARG A 46 20.69 -18.51 6.23
N ILE A 47 20.19 -18.37 5.00
CA ILE A 47 20.81 -18.97 3.80
C ILE A 47 21.22 -17.91 2.78
N HIS A 48 20.53 -16.78 2.73
CA HIS A 48 20.67 -15.70 1.76
C HIS A 48 20.77 -14.34 2.51
N GLU A 49 21.85 -14.18 3.28
CA GLU A 49 22.02 -13.04 4.18
C GLU A 49 22.07 -11.69 3.42
N GLU A 50 22.66 -11.68 2.23
CA GLU A 50 22.70 -10.50 1.37
C GLU A 50 21.29 -10.08 0.93
N GLU A 51 20.47 -11.03 0.46
CA GLU A 51 19.10 -10.80 0.03
C GLU A 51 18.19 -10.40 1.20
N TYR A 52 18.42 -11.01 2.36
CA TYR A 52 17.74 -10.62 3.59
C TYR A 52 17.99 -9.15 3.91
N THR A 53 19.25 -8.70 3.85
CA THR A 53 19.63 -7.31 4.11
C THR A 53 18.93 -6.37 3.11
N LYS A 54 18.96 -6.69 1.81
CA LYS A 54 18.24 -5.94 0.77
C LYS A 54 16.73 -5.85 1.04
N VAL A 55 16.08 -6.95 1.45
CA VAL A 55 14.65 -6.97 1.76
C VAL A 55 14.32 -6.10 2.98
N VAL A 56 15.14 -6.17 4.03
CA VAL A 56 14.94 -5.38 5.25
C VAL A 56 15.12 -3.89 4.97
N ASP A 57 16.17 -3.50 4.24
CA ASP A 57 16.42 -2.11 3.88
C ASP A 57 15.30 -1.55 2.99
N LEU A 58 14.84 -2.30 1.99
CA LEU A 58 13.72 -1.89 1.13
C LEU A 58 12.42 -1.72 1.92
N ASN A 59 12.11 -2.64 2.83
CA ASN A 59 10.92 -2.54 3.67
C ASN A 59 11.02 -1.31 4.60
N ARG A 60 12.20 -1.05 5.18
CA ARG A 60 12.45 0.15 6.01
C ARG A 60 12.29 1.43 5.20
N SER A 61 12.89 1.51 4.01
CA SER A 61 12.76 2.69 3.14
C SER A 61 11.32 2.91 2.66
N GLN A 62 10.52 1.86 2.47
CA GLN A 62 9.08 2.01 2.16
C GLN A 62 8.30 2.63 3.34
N GLU A 63 8.61 2.23 4.56
CA GLU A 63 8.02 2.78 5.77
C GLU A 63 8.46 4.25 6.00
N GLU A 64 9.76 4.53 5.81
CA GLU A 64 10.33 5.88 5.91
C GLU A 64 9.75 6.83 4.85
N ASN A 65 9.66 6.42 3.58
CA ASN A 65 9.06 7.24 2.53
C ASN A 65 7.58 7.56 2.82
N THR A 66 6.82 6.58 3.32
CA THR A 66 5.42 6.79 3.72
C THR A 66 5.33 7.79 4.88
N ALA A 67 6.25 7.71 5.85
CA ALA A 67 6.30 8.62 6.99
C ALA A 67 6.73 10.05 6.59
N ILE A 68 7.66 10.20 5.65
CA ILE A 68 8.12 11.48 5.12
C ILE A 68 7.00 12.19 4.34
N GLU A 69 6.26 11.45 3.50
CA GLU A 69 5.07 11.99 2.80
C GLU A 69 3.99 12.48 3.77
N LEU A 70 3.81 11.77 4.89
CA LEU A 70 2.90 12.15 5.97
C LEU A 70 3.35 13.40 6.75
N GLN A 71 4.67 13.62 6.88
CA GLN A 71 5.23 14.72 7.67
C GLN A 71 5.16 16.09 6.97
N ASN A 72 4.97 16.10 5.64
CA ASN A 72 4.87 17.32 4.84
C ASN A 72 3.44 17.70 4.43
N CYS A 73 2.42 16.91 4.83
CA CYS A 73 1.02 17.21 4.54
C CYS A 73 0.36 17.98 5.69
N THR A 74 -0.55 18.87 5.33
CA THR A 74 -1.48 19.51 6.25
C THR A 74 -2.49 18.49 6.81
N ASN A 75 -3.06 18.77 7.98
CA ASN A 75 -4.10 17.92 8.57
C ASN A 75 -5.29 17.70 7.62
N SER A 76 -5.66 18.71 6.83
CA SER A 76 -6.76 18.62 5.87
C SER A 76 -6.44 17.64 4.73
N GLU A 77 -5.21 17.62 4.22
CA GLU A 77 -4.74 16.68 3.21
C GLU A 77 -4.71 15.25 3.74
N ILE A 78 -4.22 15.04 4.96
CA ILE A 78 -4.21 13.72 5.61
C ILE A 78 -5.65 13.21 5.77
N VAL A 79 -6.55 14.04 6.28
CA VAL A 79 -7.95 13.66 6.47
C VAL A 79 -8.62 13.36 5.13
N LEU A 80 -8.39 14.18 4.10
CA LEU A 80 -8.93 13.95 2.75
C LEU A 80 -8.46 12.59 2.19
N ARG A 81 -7.17 12.28 2.35
CA ARG A 81 -6.58 11.01 1.92
C ARG A 81 -7.18 9.81 2.66
N GLU A 82 -7.28 9.88 3.99
CA GLU A 82 -7.83 8.76 4.76
C GLU A 82 -9.34 8.56 4.52
N CYS A 83 -10.09 9.65 4.34
CA CYS A 83 -11.50 9.56 3.94
C CYS A 83 -11.66 8.95 2.53
N THR A 84 -10.71 9.24 1.63
CA THR A 84 -10.65 8.60 0.31
C THR A 84 -10.36 7.10 0.43
N ASN A 85 -9.43 6.70 1.30
CA ASN A 85 -9.11 5.30 1.59
C ASN A 85 -10.30 4.54 2.19
N LEU A 86 -11.08 5.17 3.07
CA LEU A 86 -12.29 4.57 3.62
C LEU A 86 -13.26 4.12 2.52
N VAL A 87 -13.40 4.91 1.46
CA VAL A 87 -14.27 4.56 0.34
C VAL A 87 -13.60 3.56 -0.60
N VAL A 88 -12.41 3.86 -1.11
CA VAL A 88 -11.78 3.11 -2.20
C VAL A 88 -11.18 1.78 -1.73
N VAL A 89 -10.54 1.77 -0.55
CA VAL A 89 -9.84 0.59 -0.03
C VAL A 89 -10.74 -0.22 0.89
N HIS A 90 -11.48 0.46 1.78
CA HIS A 90 -12.32 -0.21 2.77
C HIS A 90 -13.78 -0.40 2.34
N GLY A 91 -14.15 0.07 1.15
CA GLY A 91 -15.47 -0.17 0.55
C GLY A 91 -16.61 0.50 1.31
N ARG A 92 -16.34 1.56 2.08
CA ARG A 92 -17.38 2.30 2.80
C ARG A 92 -18.17 3.18 1.81
N PRO A 93 -19.49 3.33 2.01
CA PRO A 93 -20.30 4.14 1.12
C PRO A 93 -19.96 5.62 1.25
N PHE A 94 -20.09 6.38 0.17
CA PHE A 94 -19.92 7.84 0.17
C PHE A 94 -20.86 8.56 1.14
N SER A 95 -22.01 7.96 1.47
CA SER A 95 -22.97 8.52 2.43
C SER A 95 -22.40 8.67 3.84
N LEU A 96 -21.37 7.89 4.21
CA LEU A 96 -20.67 8.03 5.50
C LEU A 96 -20.08 9.44 5.67
N MET A 97 -19.63 10.06 4.56
CA MET A 97 -19.04 11.40 4.59
C MET A 97 -20.07 12.48 4.90
N ASN A 98 -21.36 12.16 4.89
CA ASN A 98 -22.43 13.09 5.26
C ASN A 98 -23.12 12.67 6.56
N ASP A 99 -22.61 11.65 7.25
CA ASP A 99 -23.14 11.20 8.53
C ASP A 99 -22.81 12.21 9.63
N THR A 100 -23.79 12.54 10.47
CA THR A 100 -23.63 13.58 11.51
C THR A 100 -22.62 13.17 12.57
N ALA A 101 -22.63 11.91 13.02
CA ALA A 101 -21.68 11.46 14.03
C ALA A 101 -20.26 11.44 13.46
N PHE A 102 -20.10 11.03 12.21
CA PHE A 102 -18.82 11.08 11.51
C PHE A 102 -18.32 12.53 11.34
N GLN A 103 -19.17 13.46 10.91
CA GLN A 103 -18.83 14.88 10.78
C GLN A 103 -18.43 15.51 12.12
N ASN A 104 -19.10 15.15 13.22
CA ASN A 104 -18.72 15.60 14.55
C ASN A 104 -17.32 15.11 14.97
N LEU A 105 -16.90 13.92 14.51
CA LEU A 105 -15.53 13.45 14.74
C LEU A 105 -14.52 14.22 13.90
N ILE A 106 -14.86 14.51 12.64
CA ILE A 106 -14.00 15.27 11.74
C ILE A 106 -13.81 16.70 12.26
N SER A 107 -14.87 17.37 12.76
CA SER A 107 -14.76 18.73 13.30
C SER A 107 -13.82 18.86 14.50
N LEU A 108 -13.46 17.76 15.18
CA LEU A 108 -12.44 17.78 16.24
C LEU A 108 -11.02 17.96 15.67
N ILE A 109 -10.83 17.76 14.37
CA ILE A 109 -9.54 17.88 13.70
C ILE A 109 -9.42 19.30 13.12
N PRO A 110 -8.41 20.10 13.52
CA PRO A 110 -8.23 21.46 13.04
C PRO A 110 -8.14 21.52 11.51
N ASN A 111 -8.82 22.51 10.91
CA ASN A 111 -8.81 22.82 9.48
C ASN A 111 -9.41 21.74 8.54
N SER A 112 -10.28 20.85 9.04
CA SER A 112 -10.81 19.71 8.26
C SER A 112 -12.29 19.84 7.85
N GLU A 113 -13.02 20.81 8.39
CA GLU A 113 -14.49 20.89 8.30
C GLU A 113 -15.00 21.08 6.86
N ALA A 114 -14.28 21.84 6.03
CA ALA A 114 -14.70 22.14 4.66
C ALA A 114 -14.28 21.06 3.65
N THR A 115 -13.35 20.16 4.01
CA THR A 115 -12.70 19.27 3.05
C THR A 115 -13.32 17.87 2.98
N VAL A 116 -14.12 17.48 3.97
CA VAL A 116 -14.69 16.13 4.06
C VAL A 116 -16.19 16.17 3.80
N ASN A 117 -16.59 15.98 2.55
CA ASN A 117 -17.97 15.70 2.20
C ASN A 117 -18.03 14.71 1.02
N ALA A 118 -19.18 14.11 0.79
CA ALA A 118 -19.32 13.09 -0.25
C ALA A 118 -18.89 13.57 -1.65
N GLN A 119 -19.06 14.86 -1.97
CA GLN A 119 -18.68 15.42 -3.27
C GLN A 119 -17.16 15.64 -3.36
N ALA A 120 -16.55 16.26 -2.35
CA ALA A 120 -15.10 16.46 -2.26
C ALA A 120 -14.34 15.12 -2.36
N ILE A 121 -14.81 14.08 -1.67
CA ILE A 121 -14.19 12.75 -1.76
C ILE A 121 -14.36 12.14 -3.16
N LYS A 122 -15.54 12.28 -3.80
CA LYS A 122 -15.72 11.81 -5.19
C LYS A 122 -14.78 12.49 -6.16
N ASP A 123 -14.60 13.80 -6.02
CA ASP A 123 -13.74 14.56 -6.92
C ASP A 123 -12.26 14.24 -6.69
N ASN A 124 -11.85 14.03 -5.43
CA ASN A 124 -10.52 13.52 -5.12
C ASN A 124 -10.29 12.12 -5.71
N VAL A 125 -11.26 11.20 -5.57
CA VAL A 125 -11.17 9.85 -6.18
C VAL A 125 -10.98 9.95 -7.69
N LYS A 126 -11.74 10.80 -8.39
CA LYS A 126 -11.61 11.00 -9.83
C LYS A 126 -10.22 11.53 -10.18
N LEU A 127 -9.74 12.54 -9.46
CA LEU A 127 -8.43 13.16 -9.68
C LEU A 127 -7.31 12.13 -9.48
N THR A 128 -7.31 11.43 -8.34
CA THR A 128 -6.33 10.37 -8.05
C THR A 128 -6.35 9.27 -9.12
N ALA A 129 -7.54 8.83 -9.53
CA ALA A 129 -7.65 7.81 -10.57
C ALA A 129 -7.11 8.28 -11.93
N SER A 130 -7.31 9.56 -12.29
CA SER A 130 -6.72 10.13 -13.50
C SER A 130 -5.20 10.17 -13.42
N ASN A 131 -4.64 10.68 -12.33
CA ASN A 131 -3.18 10.76 -12.15
C ASN A 131 -2.52 9.38 -12.25
N ILE A 132 -3.09 8.37 -11.58
CA ILE A 132 -2.58 6.99 -11.65
C ILE A 132 -2.62 6.45 -13.09
N ARG A 133 -3.70 6.73 -13.84
CA ARG A 133 -3.78 6.29 -15.25
C ARG A 133 -2.72 6.97 -16.10
N ASP A 134 -2.51 8.27 -15.91
CA ASP A 134 -1.54 9.05 -16.69
C ASP A 134 -0.11 8.57 -16.39
N GLU A 135 0.21 8.31 -15.12
CA GLU A 135 1.49 7.71 -14.70
C GLU A 135 1.73 6.35 -15.35
N LEU A 136 0.71 5.48 -15.38
CA LEU A 136 0.81 4.16 -15.99
C LEU A 136 1.01 4.26 -17.51
N VAL A 137 0.30 5.16 -18.18
CA VAL A 137 0.47 5.42 -19.63
C VAL A 137 1.91 5.86 -19.92
N ASN A 138 2.42 6.83 -19.17
CA ASN A 138 3.79 7.33 -19.32
C ASN A 138 4.82 6.23 -19.07
N ALA A 139 4.63 5.41 -18.03
CA ALA A 139 5.52 4.30 -17.70
C ALA A 139 5.53 3.19 -18.78
N LEU A 140 4.41 2.95 -19.45
CA LEU A 140 4.32 1.98 -20.55
C LEU A 140 4.99 2.52 -21.83
N GLN A 141 4.83 3.81 -22.13
CA GLN A 141 5.49 4.46 -23.26
C GLN A 141 7.01 4.45 -23.12
N ALA A 142 7.54 4.79 -21.93
CA ALA A 142 8.97 4.79 -21.65
C ALA A 142 9.64 3.41 -21.74
N ARG A 143 8.88 2.31 -21.62
CA ARG A 143 9.37 0.93 -21.77
C ARG A 143 9.32 0.41 -23.20
N SER A 144 8.62 1.13 -24.09
CA SER A 144 8.43 0.76 -25.50
C SER A 144 9.44 1.45 -26.43
N THR A 145 10.27 2.35 -25.88
CA THR A 145 11.42 3.02 -26.51
C THR A 145 12.72 2.44 -25.99
#